data_AF-A0A7W1XRR9-F1
#
_entry.id   AF-A0A7W1XRR9-F1
#
_cell.length_a   1.000
_cell.length_b   1.000
_cell.length_c   1.000
_cell.angle_alpha   90.00
_cell.angle_beta   90.00
_cell.angle_gamma   90.00
#
_symmetry.space_group_name_H-M   'P 1'
#
loop_
_entity.id
_entity.type
_entity.pdbx_description
1 polymer ?
#
loop_
_entity_poly.entity_id
_entity_poly.type
_entity_poly.pdbx_seq_one_letter_code
_entity_poly.pdbx_strand_id
1 'polypeptide(L)'
;MDRVLAVVRNKENKPKSLKKWIVYFYYRQRLRRQVHQAILQSLVQKGAMKVEESKDQLIPWKKYLDIDQAREFVVQKIGAELLEPGTVEKSTATLCLLLEKTNLLKSYYEEKQLKEKLKEIKEQEQESIIWVKEVCKAINEIEAAIMASFGGAVT
;
A
#
# COMPACT_ATOMS: atom_id res chain seq x y z
N MET A 1 -0.63 9.41 9.93
CA MET A 1 -0.24 10.22 8.74
C MET A 1 0.73 11.33 9.11
N ASP A 2 0.60 11.93 10.29
CA ASP A 2 1.28 13.17 10.68
C ASP A 2 2.81 13.10 10.63
N ARG A 3 3.39 11.91 10.84
CA ARG A 3 4.84 11.72 10.80
C ARG A 3 5.43 11.80 9.39
N VAL A 4 4.70 11.31 8.38
CA VAL A 4 5.09 11.46 6.97
C VAL A 4 5.00 12.94 6.59
N LEU A 5 3.89 13.58 6.94
CA LEU A 5 3.66 15.00 6.70
C LEU A 5 4.69 15.88 7.42
N ALA A 6 5.09 15.54 8.65
CA ALA A 6 6.14 16.23 9.37
C ALA A 6 7.50 16.11 8.68
N VAL A 7 7.84 14.94 8.13
CA VAL A 7 9.07 14.78 7.35
C VAL A 7 9.02 15.57 6.04
N VAL A 8 7.87 15.61 5.37
CA VAL A 8 7.68 16.41 4.15
C VAL A 8 7.80 17.91 4.45
N ARG A 9 7.19 18.38 5.56
CA ARG A 9 7.17 19.79 5.97
C ARG A 9 8.51 20.28 6.52
N ASN A 10 9.19 19.49 7.34
CA ASN A 10 10.34 19.96 8.12
C ASN A 10 11.68 19.84 7.39
N LYS A 11 11.73 19.20 6.22
CA LYS A 11 13.02 18.88 5.59
C LYS A 11 13.46 19.76 4.43
N GLU A 12 12.60 20.52 3.72
CA GLU A 12 13.07 21.18 2.49
C GLU A 12 12.47 22.55 2.17
N ASN A 13 13.36 23.46 1.74
CA ASN A 13 13.06 24.78 1.17
C ASN A 13 12.58 24.71 -0.30
N LYS A 14 12.55 23.52 -0.94
CA LYS A 14 12.07 23.33 -2.32
C LYS A 14 11.20 22.07 -2.44
N PRO A 15 10.05 22.13 -3.14
CA PRO A 15 9.17 20.98 -3.33
C PRO A 15 9.84 19.91 -4.21
N LYS A 16 9.81 18.65 -3.75
CA LYS A 16 10.16 17.48 -4.57
C LYS A 16 8.94 17.01 -5.36
N SER A 17 9.18 16.44 -6.54
CA SER A 17 8.16 15.65 -7.23
C SER A 17 7.78 14.41 -6.43
N LEU A 18 6.56 13.90 -6.65
CA LEU A 18 6.05 12.68 -6.01
C LEU A 18 7.02 11.51 -6.14
N LYS A 19 7.55 11.28 -7.35
CA LYS A 19 8.58 10.26 -7.62
C LYS A 19 9.79 10.37 -6.69
N LYS A 20 10.34 11.58 -6.51
CA LYS A 20 11.50 11.80 -5.62
C LYS A 20 11.15 11.51 -4.16
N TRP A 21 9.92 11.78 -3.72
CA TRP A 21 9.46 11.41 -2.39
C TRP A 21 9.33 9.90 -2.22
N ILE A 22 8.72 9.20 -3.17
CA ILE A 22 8.58 7.73 -3.14
C ILE A 22 9.96 7.07 -2.99
N VAL A 23 10.92 7.48 -3.83
CA VAL A 23 12.31 7.02 -3.77
C VAL A 23 12.95 7.34 -2.41
N TYR A 24 12.78 8.57 -1.90
CA TYR A 24 13.32 8.98 -0.61
C TYR A 24 12.81 8.13 0.55
N PHE A 25 11.50 7.83 0.59
CA PHE A 25 10.91 6.97 1.62
C PHE A 25 11.33 5.52 1.46
N TYR A 26 11.43 5.02 0.22
CA TYR A 26 11.81 3.64 -0.09
C TYR A 26 13.18 3.27 0.50
N TYR A 27 14.21 4.09 0.26
CA TYR A 27 15.57 3.80 0.71
C TYR A 27 15.81 4.09 2.20
N ARG A 28 14.94 4.88 2.87
CA ARG A 28 15.11 5.20 4.30
C ARG A 28 14.42 4.18 5.21
N GLN A 29 15.10 3.08 5.46
CA GLN A 29 14.60 1.97 6.29
C GLN A 29 14.04 2.41 7.66
N ARG A 30 14.72 3.33 8.38
CA ARG A 30 14.24 3.81 9.70
C ARG A 30 12.89 4.53 9.58
N LEU A 31 12.73 5.34 8.54
CA LEU A 31 11.51 6.09 8.31
C LEU A 31 10.37 5.16 7.90
N ARG A 32 10.65 4.21 6.98
CA ARG A 32 9.70 3.16 6.60
C ARG A 32 9.20 2.37 7.80
N ARG A 33 10.11 1.95 8.70
CA ARG A 33 9.76 1.27 9.96
C ARG A 33 8.83 2.11 10.84
N GLN A 34 9.11 3.40 11.00
CA GLN A 34 8.27 4.30 11.79
C GLN A 34 6.88 4.48 11.18
N VAL A 35 6.77 4.60 9.86
CA VAL A 35 5.48 4.70 9.16
C VAL A 35 4.68 3.42 9.32
N HIS A 36 5.32 2.27 9.09
CA HIS A 36 4.69 0.96 9.28
C HIS A 36 4.17 0.77 10.71
N GLN A 37 4.98 1.12 11.72
CA GLN A 37 4.57 1.03 13.13
C GLN A 37 3.38 1.95 13.44
N ALA A 38 3.36 3.17 12.90
CA ALA A 38 2.23 4.08 13.09
C ALA A 38 0.94 3.56 12.43
N ILE A 39 1.04 2.88 11.27
CA ILE A 39 -0.10 2.23 10.63
C ILE A 39 -0.63 1.10 11.51
N LEU A 40 0.25 0.20 11.98
CA LEU A 40 -0.13 -0.91 12.87
C LEU A 40 -0.81 -0.41 14.14
N GLN A 41 -0.25 0.62 14.79
CA GLN A 41 -0.85 1.22 15.98
C GLN A 41 -2.24 1.80 15.69
N SER A 42 -2.42 2.47 14.55
CA SER A 42 -3.73 2.99 14.15
C SER A 42 -4.74 1.87 13.89
N LEU A 43 -4.32 0.74 13.31
CA LEU A 43 -5.19 -0.42 13.09
C LEU A 43 -5.61 -1.08 14.42
N VAL A 44 -4.70 -1.15 15.39
CA VAL A 44 -5.02 -1.63 16.75
C VAL A 44 -6.02 -0.68 17.44
N GLN A 45 -5.79 0.63 17.38
CA GLN A 45 -6.69 1.63 17.95
C GLN A 45 -8.09 1.59 17.34
N LYS A 46 -8.19 1.26 16.05
CA LYS A 46 -9.46 1.10 15.34
C LYS A 46 -10.13 -0.26 15.56
N GLY A 47 -9.52 -1.14 16.37
CA GLY A 47 -10.05 -2.48 16.60
C GLY A 47 -10.03 -3.38 15.36
N ALA A 48 -9.12 -3.13 14.41
CA ALA A 48 -8.92 -3.98 13.23
C ALA A 48 -7.81 -5.02 13.44
N MET A 49 -6.97 -4.84 14.47
CA MET A 49 -5.89 -5.74 14.83
C MET A 49 -5.76 -5.88 16.34
N LYS A 50 -5.20 -7.01 16.79
CA LYS A 50 -4.79 -7.25 18.18
C LYS A 50 -3.27 -7.33 18.26
N VAL A 51 -2.73 -7.01 19.44
CA VAL A 51 -1.31 -7.18 19.74
C VAL A 51 -1.18 -8.29 20.77
N GLU A 52 -0.41 -9.31 20.43
CA GLU A 52 0.10 -10.28 21.38
C GLU A 52 1.53 -9.92 21.74
N GLU A 53 1.82 -9.89 23.03
CA GLU A 53 3.16 -9.64 23.55
C GLU A 53 3.68 -10.90 24.25
N SER A 54 4.99 -11.13 24.21
CA SER A 54 5.59 -12.26 24.91
C SER A 54 5.31 -12.17 26.41
N LYS A 55 4.89 -13.30 26.99
CA LYS A 55 4.77 -13.43 28.46
C LYS A 55 6.13 -13.62 29.13
N ASP A 56 7.09 -14.20 28.41
CA ASP A 56 8.45 -14.38 28.88
C ASP A 56 9.28 -13.10 28.75
N GLN A 57 9.96 -12.74 29.84
CA GLN A 57 10.74 -11.49 29.98
C GLN A 57 12.13 -11.54 29.31
N LEU A 58 12.61 -12.72 28.89
CA LEU A 58 13.97 -12.88 28.37
C LEU A 58 14.15 -12.33 26.95
N ILE A 59 13.14 -12.44 26.10
CA ILE A 59 13.16 -11.89 24.73
C ILE A 59 11.79 -11.29 24.43
N PRO A 60 11.60 -9.97 24.62
CA PRO A 60 10.33 -9.32 24.33
C PRO A 60 10.04 -9.38 22.82
N TRP A 61 8.94 -10.01 22.45
CA TRP A 61 8.41 -9.97 21.08
C TRP A 61 6.98 -9.43 21.06
N LYS A 62 6.62 -8.79 19.94
CA LYS A 62 5.26 -8.30 19.67
C LYS A 62 4.78 -8.89 18.35
N LYS A 63 3.62 -9.53 18.37
CA LYS A 63 2.96 -10.04 17.17
C LYS A 63 1.67 -9.27 16.96
N TYR A 64 1.46 -8.80 15.74
CA TYR A 64 0.22 -8.15 15.34
C TYR A 64 -0.63 -9.20 14.65
N LEU A 65 -1.80 -9.47 15.21
CA LEU A 65 -2.78 -10.38 14.65
C LEU A 65 -3.91 -9.57 14.05
N ASP A 66 -4.37 -9.97 12.88
CA ASP A 66 -5.59 -9.44 12.30
C ASP A 66 -6.81 -9.95 13.09
N ILE A 67 -7.87 -9.14 13.08
CA ILE A 67 -9.18 -9.59 13.50
C ILE A 67 -9.90 -9.99 12.22
N ASP A 68 -10.24 -11.28 12.09
CA ASP A 68 -10.79 -11.86 10.85
C ASP A 68 -11.93 -11.03 10.26
N GLN A 69 -12.81 -10.50 11.10
CA GLN A 69 -13.95 -9.66 10.70
C GLN A 69 -13.54 -8.37 9.94
N ALA A 70 -12.45 -7.72 10.33
CA ALA A 70 -12.03 -6.46 9.70
C ALA A 70 -11.43 -6.69 8.32
N ARG A 71 -10.63 -7.76 8.16
CA ARG A 71 -10.10 -8.17 6.85
C ARG A 71 -11.24 -8.60 5.94
N GLU A 72 -12.11 -9.46 6.45
CA GLU A 72 -13.24 -10.01 5.71
C GLU A 72 -14.17 -8.89 5.20
N PHE A 73 -14.46 -7.88 6.02
CA PHE A 73 -15.22 -6.71 5.60
C PHE A 73 -14.60 -5.98 4.41
N VAL A 74 -13.27 -5.77 4.41
CA VAL A 74 -12.58 -5.10 3.31
C VAL A 74 -12.60 -5.95 2.05
N VAL A 75 -12.42 -7.27 2.19
CA VAL A 75 -12.55 -8.23 1.07
C VAL A 75 -13.96 -8.16 0.50
N GLN A 76 -14.99 -8.32 1.31
CA GLN A 76 -16.38 -8.27 0.84
C GLN A 76 -16.73 -6.93 0.19
N LYS A 77 -16.28 -5.80 0.74
CA LYS A 77 -16.49 -4.48 0.13
C LYS A 77 -15.84 -4.38 -1.26
N ILE A 78 -14.58 -4.79 -1.38
CA ILE A 78 -13.87 -4.80 -2.67
C ILE A 78 -14.58 -5.74 -3.66
N GLY A 79 -14.97 -6.92 -3.21
CA GLY A 79 -15.71 -7.89 -4.02
C GLY A 79 -17.02 -7.32 -4.55
N ALA A 80 -17.85 -6.75 -3.68
CA ALA A 80 -19.11 -6.13 -4.06
C ALA A 80 -18.90 -5.01 -5.10
N GLU A 81 -17.96 -4.10 -4.86
CA GLU A 81 -17.74 -2.99 -5.80
C GLU A 81 -17.09 -3.42 -7.12
N LEU A 82 -16.24 -4.46 -7.13
CA LEU A 82 -15.57 -4.91 -8.34
C LEU A 82 -16.39 -5.89 -9.18
N LEU A 83 -17.20 -6.72 -8.55
CA LEU A 83 -17.89 -7.85 -9.20
C LEU A 83 -19.37 -7.57 -9.45
N GLU A 84 -19.98 -6.62 -8.72
CA GLU A 84 -21.37 -6.24 -8.92
C GLU A 84 -21.49 -5.04 -9.89
N PRO A 85 -22.61 -4.92 -10.62
CA PRO A 85 -22.87 -3.76 -11.46
C PRO A 85 -22.97 -2.48 -10.62
N GLY A 86 -22.15 -1.47 -10.93
CA GLY A 86 -22.21 -0.19 -10.24
C GLY A 86 -20.98 0.69 -10.44
N THR A 87 -21.03 1.86 -9.80
CA THR A 87 -19.89 2.78 -9.71
C THR A 87 -18.99 2.41 -8.54
N VAL A 88 -17.70 2.22 -8.82
CA VAL A 88 -16.69 1.97 -7.79
C VAL A 88 -16.37 3.28 -7.06
N GLU A 89 -16.36 3.26 -5.73
CA GLU A 89 -15.99 4.39 -4.90
C GLU A 89 -14.53 4.79 -5.18
N LYS A 90 -14.25 6.09 -5.21
CA LYS A 90 -12.89 6.62 -5.43
C LYS A 90 -11.83 5.99 -4.51
N SER A 91 -12.18 5.76 -3.24
CA SER A 91 -11.28 5.17 -2.24
C SER A 91 -11.01 3.68 -2.53
N THR A 92 -12.05 2.93 -2.88
CA THR A 92 -11.96 1.51 -3.28
C THR A 92 -11.17 1.35 -4.56
N ALA A 93 -11.45 2.15 -5.60
CA ALA A 93 -10.69 2.16 -6.85
C ALA A 93 -9.19 2.40 -6.62
N THR A 94 -8.86 3.40 -5.80
CA THR A 94 -7.47 3.73 -5.42
C THR A 94 -6.79 2.54 -4.73
N LEU A 95 -7.48 1.90 -3.78
CA LEU A 95 -6.97 0.74 -3.07
C LEU A 95 -6.76 -0.46 -4.00
N CYS A 96 -7.73 -0.76 -4.86
CA CYS A 96 -7.65 -1.87 -5.82
C CYS A 96 -6.43 -1.76 -6.74
N LEU A 97 -6.16 -0.57 -7.29
CA LEU A 97 -4.99 -0.35 -8.15
C LEU A 97 -3.66 -0.53 -7.40
N LEU A 98 -3.57 -0.13 -6.13
CA LEU A 98 -2.39 -0.36 -5.30
C LEU A 98 -2.21 -1.85 -4.99
N LEU A 99 -3.31 -2.54 -4.62
CA LEU A 99 -3.28 -3.98 -4.31
C LEU A 99 -2.94 -4.81 -5.54
N GLU A 100 -3.44 -4.44 -6.72
CA GLU A 100 -3.09 -5.03 -8.01
C GLU A 100 -1.57 -4.93 -8.25
N LYS A 101 -0.98 -3.73 -8.07
CA LYS A 101 0.46 -3.53 -8.25
C LYS A 101 1.29 -4.41 -7.30
N THR A 102 0.78 -4.70 -6.11
CA THR A 102 1.43 -5.59 -5.13
C THR A 102 1.03 -7.07 -5.25
N ASN A 103 0.25 -7.45 -6.28
CA ASN A 103 -0.30 -8.80 -6.48
C ASN A 103 -1.15 -9.34 -5.31
N LEU A 104 -1.68 -8.47 -4.44
CA LEU A 104 -2.46 -8.88 -3.26
C LEU A 104 -3.93 -9.18 -3.57
N LEU A 105 -4.47 -8.74 -4.72
CA LEU A 105 -5.85 -9.07 -5.10
C LEU A 105 -6.00 -10.53 -5.56
N LYS A 106 -4.94 -11.11 -6.14
CA LYS A 106 -4.99 -12.47 -6.72
C LYS A 106 -5.19 -13.57 -5.68
N SER A 107 -4.90 -13.30 -4.41
CA SER A 107 -5.15 -14.24 -3.31
C SER A 107 -6.62 -14.30 -2.89
N TYR A 108 -7.45 -13.35 -3.33
CA TYR A 108 -8.85 -13.23 -2.89
C TYR A 108 -9.87 -13.37 -4.02
N TYR A 109 -9.49 -13.11 -5.27
CA TYR A 109 -10.43 -13.17 -6.40
C TYR A 109 -9.80 -13.77 -7.66
N GLU A 110 -10.65 -14.30 -8.54
CA GLU A 110 -10.22 -14.85 -9.82
C GLU A 110 -9.70 -13.76 -10.77
N GLU A 111 -8.55 -14.05 -11.40
CA GLU A 111 -7.83 -13.07 -12.24
C GLU A 111 -8.65 -12.54 -13.42
N LYS A 112 -9.52 -13.38 -14.00
CA LYS A 112 -10.34 -13.00 -15.16
C LYS A 112 -11.35 -11.91 -14.79
N GLN A 113 -12.02 -12.05 -13.65
CA GLN A 113 -13.05 -11.11 -13.18
C GLN A 113 -12.43 -9.76 -12.79
N LEU A 114 -11.24 -9.78 -12.18
CA LEU A 114 -10.53 -8.56 -11.78
C LEU A 114 -10.05 -7.73 -12.98
N LYS A 115 -9.56 -8.36 -14.05
CA LYS A 115 -8.90 -7.66 -15.16
C LYS A 115 -9.79 -6.65 -15.87
N GLU A 116 -11.03 -7.03 -16.17
CA GLU A 116 -11.96 -6.17 -16.91
C GLU A 116 -12.31 -4.94 -16.07
N LYS A 117 -12.71 -5.13 -14.81
CA LYS A 117 -13.06 -4.02 -13.92
C LYS A 117 -11.90 -3.09 -13.60
N LEU A 118 -10.70 -3.65 -13.37
CA LEU A 118 -9.51 -2.84 -13.14
C LEU A 118 -9.11 -2.02 -14.37
N LYS A 119 -9.40 -2.52 -15.58
CA LYS A 119 -9.20 -1.76 -16.82
C LYS A 119 -10.16 -0.57 -16.88
N GLU A 120 -11.45 -0.78 -16.62
CA GLU A 120 -12.45 0.30 -16.54
C GLU A 120 -12.04 1.37 -15.53
N ILE A 121 -11.61 0.96 -14.32
CA ILE A 121 -11.14 1.89 -13.29
C ILE A 121 -9.94 2.70 -13.79
N LYS A 122 -8.98 2.08 -14.48
CA LYS A 122 -7.81 2.78 -15.01
C LYS A 122 -8.16 3.78 -16.10
N GLU A 123 -9.25 3.59 -16.83
CA GLU A 123 -9.68 4.52 -17.88
C GLU A 123 -10.38 5.76 -17.31
N GLN A 124 -10.78 5.74 -16.04
CA GLN A 124 -11.37 6.91 -15.38
C GLN A 124 -10.35 8.05 -15.20
N GLU A 125 -10.76 9.28 -15.54
CA GLU A 125 -9.95 10.50 -15.38
C GLU A 125 -10.10 11.15 -14.00
N GLN A 126 -10.17 10.35 -12.93
CA GLN A 126 -10.22 10.88 -11.57
C GLN A 126 -8.82 11.22 -11.05
N GLU A 127 -8.68 12.35 -10.36
CA GLU A 127 -7.39 12.82 -9.82
C GLU A 127 -6.66 11.78 -8.94
N SER A 128 -7.37 11.03 -8.10
CA SER A 128 -6.75 9.98 -7.28
C SER A 128 -6.20 8.83 -8.12
N ILE A 129 -6.87 8.50 -9.22
CA ILE A 129 -6.46 7.43 -10.14
C ILE A 129 -5.19 7.87 -10.87
N ILE A 130 -5.09 9.14 -11.26
CA ILE A 130 -3.87 9.73 -11.81
C ILE A 130 -2.72 9.63 -10.80
N TRP A 131 -2.94 10.00 -9.54
CA TRP A 131 -1.93 9.90 -8.49
C TRP A 131 -1.47 8.46 -8.25
N VAL A 132 -2.40 7.50 -8.20
CA VAL A 132 -2.06 6.08 -8.03
C VAL A 132 -1.25 5.55 -9.20
N LYS A 133 -1.58 5.92 -10.44
CA LYS A 133 -0.76 5.56 -11.62
C LYS A 133 0.68 6.04 -11.49
N GLU A 134 0.89 7.27 -11.01
CA GLU A 134 2.23 7.81 -10.74
C GLU A 134 2.97 7.04 -9.64
N VAL A 135 2.26 6.64 -8.58
CA VAL A 135 2.83 5.77 -7.53
C VAL A 135 3.24 4.41 -8.12
N CYS A 136 2.36 3.75 -8.87
CA CYS A 136 2.64 2.47 -9.51
C CYS A 136 3.81 2.55 -10.49
N LYS A 137 3.91 3.63 -11.26
CA LYS A 137 5.05 3.91 -12.14
C LYS A 137 6.35 4.04 -11.38
N ALA A 138 6.36 4.80 -10.28
CA ALA A 138 7.54 4.93 -9.44
C ALA A 138 7.97 3.58 -8.83
N ILE A 139 7.03 2.70 -8.46
CA ILE A 139 7.34 1.35 -8.00
C ILE A 139 8.02 0.54 -9.12
N ASN A 140 7.48 0.54 -10.35
CA ASN A 140 8.09 -0.15 -11.50
C ASN A 140 9.53 0.30 -11.75
N GLU A 141 9.79 1.60 -11.65
CA GLU A 141 11.14 2.16 -11.86
C GLU A 141 12.12 1.74 -10.75
N ILE A 142 11.65 1.68 -9.50
CA ILE A 142 12.46 1.18 -8.37
C ILE A 142 12.78 -0.30 -8.57
N GLU A 143 11.79 -1.12 -8.94
CA GLU A 143 11.99 -2.54 -9.25
C GLU A 143 12.99 -2.72 -10.39
N ALA A 144 12.85 -1.96 -11.48
CA ALA A 144 13.77 -2.01 -12.62
C ALA A 144 15.20 -1.62 -12.22
N ALA A 145 15.37 -0.56 -11.43
CA ALA A 145 16.68 -0.13 -10.94
C ALA A 145 17.36 -1.20 -10.05
N ILE A 146 16.58 -1.88 -9.21
CA ILE A 146 17.06 -3.00 -8.40
C ILE A 146 17.49 -4.16 -9.30
N MET A 147 16.65 -4.56 -10.26
CA MET A 147 16.98 -5.64 -11.20
C MET A 147 18.23 -5.31 -12.04
N ALA A 148 18.41 -4.06 -12.48
CA ALA A 148 19.61 -3.62 -13.19
C ALA A 148 20.88 -3.72 -12.31
N SER A 149 20.77 -3.41 -11.02
CA SER A 149 21.89 -3.56 -10.07
C SER A 149 22.28 -5.01 -9.81
N PHE A 150 21.34 -5.96 -9.95
CA PHE A 150 21.62 -7.39 -9.87
C PHE A 150 22.09 -7.98 -11.22
N GLY A 151 21.55 -7.50 -12.35
CA GLY A 151 21.91 -7.96 -13.69
C GLY A 151 23.29 -7.48 -14.17
N GLY A 152 23.75 -6.31 -13.71
CA GLY A 152 25.09 -5.80 -14.00
C GLY A 152 26.22 -6.44 -13.18
N ALA A 153 25.91 -7.38 -12.27
CA ALA A 153 26.90 -8.14 -11.51
C ALA A 153 27.22 -9.51 -12.15
N VAL A 154 26.57 -9.86 -13.28
CA VAL A 154 26.71 -11.16 -13.97
C VAL A 154 27.23 -10.99 -15.41
N THR A 155 27.79 -9.83 -15.75
CA THR A 155 28.46 -9.57 -17.03
C THR A 155 29.85 -9.05 -16.79
#